data_AF-A0A2N9LNQ6-F1
#
_entry.id   AF-A0A2N9LNQ6-F1
#
_cell.length_a   1.000
_cell.length_b   1.000
_cell.length_c   1.000
_cell.angle_alpha   90.00
_cell.angle_beta   90.00
_cell.angle_gamma   90.00
#
_symmetry.space_group_name_H-M   'P 1'
#
loop_
_entity.id
_entity.type
_entity.pdbx_description
1 polymer ?
#
loop_
_entity_poly.entity_id
_entity_poly.type
_entity_poly.pdbx_seq_one_letter_code
_entity_poly.pdbx_strand_id
1 'polypeptide(L)'
;MSRQHFIRLSSLLLLLSVARAATGPAQGTADFAGSWVLRLGNRIFIVVTLSPILGSGGHFTGSLARPQHFSIATGAFFSGINGPAVHYPIIRSASKGNCVSFTTQNPADKRDKDDFQLCTNRQGRGSLKIDLAGFEPWPVAREKGPVSIAGDWDSTRNYFVDDTDISNPEMQRIFDADQKDRQPGVGKIDWGVVERADAARREQTRQLLSAGKLHTGEDFERAAFVFQHGDTPDDYLLAHTLAMVAVARGQGGALWIEAATLDRYLNSVHQPQIYGTQFYFKPKEPTTQEPYNRAMIPDALRRNLGVPSLAAQEEQRKKYDSEDSQH
;
A
#
# COMPACT_ATOMS: atom_id res chain seq x y z
N MET A 1 -47.69 29.65 76.81
CA MET A 1 -47.43 31.11 76.79
C MET A 1 -45.97 31.30 76.36
N SER A 2 -45.54 32.12 75.41
CA SER A 2 -46.15 33.11 74.52
C SER A 2 -45.43 33.04 73.16
N ARG A 3 -46.21 33.35 72.10
CA ARG A 3 -45.85 33.52 70.69
C ARG A 3 -44.63 34.42 70.44
N GLN A 4 -43.90 34.16 69.36
CA GLN A 4 -43.96 35.00 68.14
C GLN A 4 -43.11 34.42 66.99
N HIS A 5 -43.73 34.30 65.82
CA HIS A 5 -43.11 33.93 64.54
C HIS A 5 -42.48 35.16 63.87
N PHE A 6 -41.30 35.02 63.28
CA PHE A 6 -40.75 35.96 62.30
C PHE A 6 -40.62 35.27 60.94
N ILE A 7 -41.41 35.74 59.98
CA ILE A 7 -41.34 35.45 58.55
C ILE A 7 -40.32 36.41 57.95
N ARG A 8 -39.29 35.90 57.27
CA ARG A 8 -38.40 36.72 56.42
C ARG A 8 -38.85 36.61 54.97
N LEU A 9 -39.27 37.74 54.40
CA LEU A 9 -39.46 37.93 52.96
C LEU A 9 -38.10 37.85 52.25
N SER A 10 -38.00 36.98 51.25
CA SER A 10 -36.91 36.98 50.28
C SER A 10 -37.40 37.61 48.98
N SER A 11 -36.83 38.77 48.64
CA SER A 11 -37.11 39.53 47.43
C SER A 11 -36.67 38.77 46.18
N LEU A 12 -37.58 38.68 45.20
CA LEU A 12 -37.38 38.08 43.89
C LEU A 12 -36.70 39.10 42.96
N LEU A 13 -35.41 38.93 42.66
CA LEU A 13 -34.71 39.69 41.60
C LEU A 13 -34.91 38.98 40.25
N LEU A 14 -35.63 39.64 39.34
CA LEU A 14 -35.79 39.23 37.96
C LEU A 14 -34.55 39.70 37.16
N LEU A 15 -33.62 38.81 36.85
CA LEU A 15 -32.48 39.08 35.97
C LEU A 15 -32.89 38.84 34.51
N LEU A 16 -33.04 39.91 33.73
CA LEU A 16 -33.09 39.84 32.26
C LEU A 16 -31.73 39.38 31.73
N SER A 17 -31.63 38.13 31.29
CA SER A 17 -30.48 37.62 30.55
C SER A 17 -30.55 38.06 29.08
N VAL A 18 -29.77 39.07 28.71
CA VAL A 18 -29.47 39.39 27.31
C VAL A 18 -28.56 38.30 26.76
N ALA A 19 -29.09 37.42 25.91
CA ALA A 19 -28.31 36.42 25.19
C ALA A 19 -27.40 37.13 24.18
N ARG A 20 -26.15 37.38 24.59
CA ARG A 20 -25.08 37.77 23.66
C ARG A 20 -24.73 36.52 22.85
N ALA A 21 -25.17 36.48 21.59
CA ALA A 21 -24.70 35.48 20.64
C ALA A 21 -23.18 35.61 20.54
N ALA A 22 -22.46 34.67 21.16
CA ALA A 22 -21.03 34.56 21.00
C ALA A 22 -20.78 34.09 19.56
N THR A 23 -20.50 35.05 18.67
CA THR A 23 -19.87 34.74 17.40
C THR A 23 -18.51 34.15 17.71
N GLY A 24 -18.39 32.82 17.63
CA GLY A 24 -17.09 32.16 17.61
C GLY A 24 -16.20 32.79 16.54
N PRO A 25 -14.86 32.78 16.70
CA PRO A 25 -13.98 33.36 15.70
C PRO A 25 -14.30 32.74 14.35
N ALA A 26 -14.51 33.58 13.33
CA ALA A 26 -14.61 33.13 11.95
C ALA A 26 -13.45 32.17 11.70
N GLN A 27 -13.77 30.90 11.43
CA GLN A 27 -12.77 29.91 11.07
C GLN A 27 -12.05 30.45 9.84
N GLY A 28 -10.84 30.97 10.02
CA GLY A 28 -10.05 31.49 8.91
C GLY A 28 -9.97 30.45 7.81
N THR A 29 -10.20 30.88 6.56
CA THR A 29 -10.02 30.05 5.37
C THR A 29 -8.63 29.41 5.43
N ALA A 30 -8.55 28.09 5.22
CA ALA A 30 -7.25 27.43 5.21
C ALA A 30 -6.34 28.08 4.17
N ASP A 31 -5.06 28.25 4.51
CA ASP A 31 -4.08 28.74 3.54
C ASP A 31 -3.73 27.60 2.57
N PHE A 32 -3.98 27.81 1.28
CA PHE A 32 -3.60 26.86 0.22
C PHE A 32 -2.39 27.32 -0.59
N ALA A 33 -1.86 28.52 -0.35
CA ALA A 33 -0.82 29.13 -1.19
C ALA A 33 0.49 28.35 -1.17
N GLY A 34 1.06 28.09 -2.35
CA GLY A 34 2.32 27.36 -2.54
C GLY A 34 2.14 26.07 -3.35
N SER A 35 3.16 25.22 -3.30
CA SER A 35 3.24 23.98 -4.08
C SER A 35 2.82 22.78 -3.26
N TRP A 36 1.83 22.04 -3.74
CA TRP A 36 1.37 20.77 -3.19
C TRP A 36 1.81 19.63 -4.09
N VAL A 37 2.48 18.65 -3.51
CA VAL A 37 3.18 17.60 -4.24
C VAL A 37 2.57 16.25 -3.92
N LEU A 38 2.24 15.48 -4.96
CA LEU A 38 2.05 14.04 -4.89
C LEU A 38 3.36 13.37 -5.28
N ARG A 39 3.86 12.49 -4.41
CA ARG A 39 5.02 11.64 -4.70
C ARG A 39 4.58 10.20 -4.95
N LEU A 40 5.33 9.51 -5.79
CA LEU A 40 5.29 8.06 -5.94
C LEU A 40 6.71 7.56 -5.62
N GLY A 41 6.90 6.98 -4.44
CA GLY A 41 8.23 6.77 -3.89
C GLY A 41 8.97 8.09 -3.72
N ASN A 42 10.19 8.17 -4.24
CA ASN A 42 11.01 9.39 -4.19
C ASN A 42 10.72 10.37 -5.33
N ARG A 43 9.86 10.01 -6.29
CA ARG A 43 9.60 10.80 -7.51
C ARG A 43 8.40 11.73 -7.33
N ILE A 44 8.54 12.98 -7.76
CA ILE A 44 7.45 13.95 -7.83
C ILE A 44 6.59 13.63 -9.06
N PHE A 45 5.32 13.27 -8.84
CA PHE A 45 4.40 12.88 -9.91
C PHE A 45 3.39 13.97 -10.28
N ILE A 46 2.79 14.63 -9.29
CA ILE A 46 1.89 15.78 -9.51
C ILE A 46 2.38 16.96 -8.67
N VAL A 47 2.34 18.16 -9.25
CA VAL A 47 2.53 19.42 -8.54
C VAL A 47 1.33 20.31 -8.77
N VAL A 48 0.64 20.72 -7.72
CA VAL A 48 -0.40 21.76 -7.76
C VAL A 48 0.16 23.03 -7.15
N THR A 49 0.32 24.07 -7.95
CA THR A 49 0.79 25.38 -7.51
C THR A 49 -0.40 26.30 -7.38
N LEU A 50 -0.59 26.89 -6.19
CA LEU A 50 -1.69 27.81 -5.91
C LEU A 50 -1.16 29.15 -5.43
N SER A 51 -1.66 30.23 -6.02
CA SER A 51 -1.41 31.61 -5.60
C SER A 51 -2.74 32.30 -5.33
N PRO A 52 -2.92 32.94 -4.16
CA PRO A 52 -4.17 33.62 -3.84
C PRO A 52 -4.38 34.82 -4.78
N ILE A 53 -5.61 35.03 -5.24
CA ILE A 53 -5.98 36.22 -5.99
C ILE A 53 -6.42 37.29 -4.97
N LEU A 54 -5.65 38.37 -4.83
CA LEU A 54 -5.96 39.45 -3.90
C LEU A 54 -7.34 40.05 -4.18
N GLY A 55 -8.12 40.31 -3.13
CA GLY A 55 -9.46 40.92 -3.23
C GLY A 55 -10.57 39.99 -3.75
N SER A 56 -10.29 38.72 -4.04
CA SER A 56 -11.24 37.80 -4.66
C SER A 56 -12.10 36.99 -3.66
N GLY A 57 -11.87 37.09 -2.35
CA GLY A 57 -12.68 36.35 -1.38
C GLY A 57 -12.44 34.83 -1.37
N GLY A 58 -11.20 34.39 -1.63
CA GLY A 58 -10.80 32.98 -1.50
C GLY A 58 -10.64 32.21 -2.81
N HIS A 59 -10.45 32.91 -3.94
CA HIS A 59 -10.05 32.30 -5.20
C HIS A 59 -8.52 32.22 -5.34
N PHE A 60 -8.07 31.21 -6.07
CA PHE A 60 -6.67 30.91 -6.36
C PHE A 60 -6.43 30.82 -7.87
N THR A 61 -5.26 31.27 -8.31
CA THR A 61 -4.71 31.01 -9.64
C THR A 61 -3.53 30.04 -9.53
N GLY A 62 -3.06 29.52 -10.66
CA GLY A 62 -1.90 28.65 -10.73
C GLY A 62 -2.04 27.55 -11.76
N SER A 63 -1.45 26.39 -11.48
CA SER A 63 -1.46 25.25 -12.40
C SER A 63 -1.32 23.92 -11.68
N LEU A 64 -1.75 22.86 -12.35
CA LEU A 64 -1.42 21.48 -12.02
C LEU A 64 -0.41 20.97 -13.06
N ALA A 65 0.70 20.40 -12.63
CA ALA A 65 1.70 19.80 -13.50
C ALA A 65 1.80 18.29 -13.27
N ARG A 66 1.96 17.51 -14.34
CA ARG A 66 2.07 16.05 -14.33
C ARG A 66 2.69 15.50 -15.63
N PRO A 67 3.20 14.25 -15.68
CA PRO A 67 3.60 13.62 -16.93
C PRO A 67 2.48 13.59 -17.98
N GLN A 68 2.84 13.74 -19.25
CA GLN A 68 1.89 13.77 -20.36
C GLN A 68 1.08 12.47 -20.49
N HIS A 69 1.73 11.32 -20.33
CA HIS A 69 1.12 10.02 -20.51
C HIS A 69 1.23 9.19 -19.22
N PHE A 70 0.12 8.61 -18.82
CA PHE A 70 0.03 7.53 -17.84
C PHE A 70 -1.36 6.89 -17.92
N SER A 71 -1.47 5.71 -17.33
CA SER A 71 -2.71 5.03 -17.01
C SER A 71 -2.94 5.06 -15.51
N ILE A 72 -4.20 5.09 -15.11
CA ILE A 72 -4.59 5.00 -13.71
C ILE A 72 -5.57 3.85 -13.52
N ALA A 73 -5.27 2.96 -12.58
CA ALA A 73 -6.13 1.84 -12.22
C ALA A 73 -6.67 2.07 -10.81
N THR A 74 -8.00 2.15 -10.69
CA THR A 74 -8.77 2.29 -9.42
C THR A 74 -8.32 3.42 -8.48
N GLY A 75 -7.43 4.31 -8.91
CA GLY A 75 -6.82 5.36 -8.10
C GLY A 75 -5.67 4.90 -7.19
N ALA A 76 -5.38 3.60 -7.13
CA ALA A 76 -4.39 3.02 -6.23
C ALA A 76 -2.96 3.10 -6.78
N PHE A 77 -2.80 2.98 -8.10
CA PHE A 77 -1.50 3.05 -8.75
C PHE A 77 -1.58 3.65 -10.16
N PHE A 78 -0.40 4.05 -10.64
CA PHE A 78 -0.16 4.62 -11.96
C PHE A 78 0.79 3.73 -12.74
N SER A 79 0.58 3.60 -14.04
CA SER A 79 1.45 2.81 -14.92
C SER A 79 1.61 3.49 -16.27
N GLY A 80 2.54 3.00 -17.10
CA GLY A 80 2.77 3.57 -18.43
C GLY A 80 3.22 5.04 -18.38
N ILE A 81 3.84 5.48 -17.29
CA ILE A 81 4.22 6.88 -17.09
C ILE A 81 5.35 7.23 -18.06
N ASN A 82 5.13 8.19 -18.94
CA ASN A 82 6.13 8.66 -19.90
C ASN A 82 5.80 10.06 -20.48
N GLY A 83 6.74 10.59 -21.27
CA GLY A 83 6.61 11.89 -21.93
C GLY A 83 6.99 13.07 -21.03
N PRO A 84 7.01 14.30 -21.58
CA PRO A 84 7.35 15.51 -20.85
C PRO A 84 6.30 15.85 -19.78
N ALA A 85 6.70 16.68 -18.81
CA ALA A 85 5.76 17.31 -17.89
C ALA A 85 4.90 18.35 -18.62
N VAL A 86 3.58 18.31 -18.38
CA VAL A 86 2.62 19.26 -18.94
C VAL A 86 2.02 20.08 -17.80
N HIS A 87 1.92 21.40 -18.00
CA HIS A 87 1.32 22.33 -17.04
C HIS A 87 -0.09 22.71 -17.49
N TYR A 88 -1.08 22.35 -16.68
CA TYR A 88 -2.49 22.61 -16.90
C TYR A 88 -2.90 23.84 -16.08
N PRO A 89 -3.18 25.01 -16.72
CA PRO A 89 -3.60 26.21 -15.99
C PRO A 89 -4.92 26.01 -15.25
N ILE A 90 -5.00 26.56 -14.05
CA ILE A 90 -6.24 26.64 -13.27
C ILE A 90 -7.06 27.81 -13.79
N ILE A 91 -8.22 27.52 -14.37
CA ILE A 91 -9.12 28.52 -14.99
C ILE A 91 -10.27 28.93 -14.08
N ARG A 92 -10.54 28.13 -13.04
CA ARG A 92 -11.58 28.38 -12.04
C ARG A 92 -11.14 27.74 -10.74
N SER A 93 -11.41 28.41 -9.63
CA SER A 93 -11.21 27.85 -8.29
C SER A 93 -12.23 28.43 -7.33
N ALA A 94 -12.47 27.77 -6.21
CA ALA A 94 -13.26 28.28 -5.10
C ALA A 94 -12.86 27.55 -3.83
N SER A 95 -12.67 28.28 -2.73
CA SER A 95 -12.40 27.68 -1.43
C SER A 95 -13.67 27.59 -0.59
N LYS A 96 -13.79 26.49 0.17
CA LYS A 96 -14.86 26.26 1.14
C LYS A 96 -14.29 25.48 2.31
N GLY A 97 -14.26 26.11 3.49
CA GLY A 97 -13.72 25.50 4.71
C GLY A 97 -12.23 25.17 4.57
N ASN A 98 -11.90 23.88 4.66
CA ASN A 98 -10.55 23.36 4.54
C ASN A 98 -10.25 22.73 3.17
N CYS A 99 -11.08 22.99 2.16
CA CYS A 99 -10.86 22.56 0.78
C CYS A 99 -10.88 23.72 -0.22
N VAL A 100 -10.16 23.53 -1.33
CA VAL A 100 -10.26 24.34 -2.55
C VAL A 100 -10.61 23.41 -3.72
N SER A 101 -11.70 23.70 -4.39
CA SER A 101 -12.07 23.06 -5.66
C SER A 101 -11.55 23.91 -6.80
N PHE A 102 -11.01 23.28 -7.84
CA PHE A 102 -10.46 23.99 -8.99
C PHE A 102 -10.58 23.18 -10.28
N THR A 103 -10.61 23.89 -11.40
CA THR A 103 -10.71 23.32 -12.75
C THR A 103 -9.43 23.63 -13.50
N THR A 104 -8.77 22.61 -14.00
CA THR A 104 -7.61 22.74 -14.89
C THR A 104 -8.04 22.58 -16.34
N GLN A 105 -7.34 23.24 -17.25
CA GLN A 105 -7.59 23.14 -18.70
C GLN A 105 -6.35 22.60 -19.41
N ASN A 106 -6.53 21.70 -20.36
CA ASN A 106 -5.45 21.22 -21.20
C ASN A 106 -4.92 22.37 -22.09
N PRO A 107 -3.60 22.67 -22.08
CA PRO A 107 -3.03 23.74 -22.89
C PRO A 107 -3.15 23.48 -24.41
N ALA A 108 -3.27 22.22 -24.83
CA ALA A 108 -3.41 21.82 -26.23
C ALA A 108 -4.87 21.68 -26.71
N ASP A 109 -5.84 21.47 -25.81
CA ASP A 109 -7.27 21.44 -26.14
C ASP A 109 -8.10 22.13 -25.05
N LYS A 110 -8.65 23.31 -25.37
CA LYS A 110 -9.44 24.11 -24.42
C LYS A 110 -10.76 23.45 -23.98
N ARG A 111 -11.23 22.41 -24.68
CA ARG A 111 -12.44 21.66 -24.32
C ARG A 111 -12.15 20.58 -23.29
N ASP A 112 -10.90 20.11 -23.23
CA ASP A 112 -10.43 19.14 -22.26
C ASP A 112 -10.14 19.84 -20.92
N LYS A 113 -10.91 19.46 -19.90
CA LYS A 113 -10.93 20.08 -18.58
C LYS A 113 -11.12 19.01 -17.53
N ASP A 114 -10.40 19.15 -16.43
CA ASP A 114 -10.48 18.27 -15.27
C ASP A 114 -10.82 19.09 -14.03
N ASP A 115 -11.74 18.57 -13.22
CA ASP A 115 -12.12 19.16 -11.94
C ASP A 115 -11.44 18.41 -10.78
N PHE A 116 -10.91 19.17 -9.83
CA PHE A 116 -10.19 18.66 -8.67
C PHE A 116 -10.66 19.31 -7.38
N GLN A 117 -10.42 18.62 -6.27
CA GLN A 117 -10.56 19.15 -4.92
C GLN A 117 -9.30 18.85 -4.11
N LEU A 118 -8.68 19.91 -3.57
CA LEU A 118 -7.57 19.82 -2.63
C LEU A 118 -8.07 20.19 -1.24
N CYS A 119 -7.98 19.25 -0.29
CA CYS A 119 -8.30 19.49 1.12
C CYS A 119 -7.03 19.43 1.97
N THR A 120 -6.94 20.24 3.04
CA THR A 120 -5.79 20.25 3.95
C THR A 120 -6.19 20.06 5.41
N ASN A 121 -5.27 19.46 6.18
CA ASN A 121 -5.34 19.36 7.64
C ASN A 121 -4.55 20.48 8.36
N ARG A 122 -4.13 21.55 7.64
CA ARG A 122 -3.35 22.71 8.13
C ARG A 122 -1.91 22.42 8.57
N GLN A 123 -1.45 21.16 8.57
CA GLN A 123 -0.06 20.79 8.92
C GLN A 123 0.84 20.65 7.68
N GLY A 124 0.49 21.31 6.56
CA GLY A 124 1.18 21.12 5.29
C GLY A 124 0.95 19.73 4.66
N ARG A 125 -0.05 18.99 5.13
CA ARG A 125 -0.54 17.77 4.50
C ARG A 125 -1.97 17.98 4.00
N GLY A 126 -2.32 17.21 2.99
CA GLY A 126 -3.63 17.30 2.35
C GLY A 126 -3.92 16.10 1.48
N SER A 127 -5.05 16.20 0.79
CA SER A 127 -5.52 15.20 -0.16
C SER A 127 -5.98 15.90 -1.44
N LEU A 128 -5.52 15.42 -2.58
CA LEU A 128 -5.94 15.83 -3.90
C LEU A 128 -6.89 14.77 -4.47
N LYS A 129 -8.12 15.16 -4.78
CA LYS A 129 -9.13 14.30 -5.38
C LYS A 129 -9.46 14.80 -6.77
N ILE A 130 -9.48 13.91 -7.77
CA ILE A 130 -10.07 14.17 -9.09
C ILE A 130 -11.57 13.89 -9.03
N ASP A 131 -12.38 14.68 -9.73
CA ASP A 131 -13.84 14.48 -9.82
C ASP A 131 -14.18 13.32 -10.78
N LEU A 132 -13.79 12.12 -10.38
CA LEU A 132 -14.04 10.87 -11.09
C LEU A 132 -14.56 9.82 -10.10
N ALA A 133 -15.65 9.15 -10.48
CA ALA A 133 -16.28 8.15 -9.62
C ALA A 133 -15.35 6.94 -9.39
N GLY A 134 -15.28 6.48 -8.14
CA GLY A 134 -14.49 5.30 -7.75
C GLY A 134 -13.00 5.56 -7.48
N PHE A 135 -12.57 6.84 -7.41
CA PHE A 135 -11.19 7.21 -7.09
C PHE A 135 -11.08 7.80 -5.68
N GLU A 136 -10.19 7.22 -4.88
CA GLU A 136 -9.82 7.73 -3.58
C GLU A 136 -8.91 8.97 -3.69
N PRO A 137 -8.97 9.92 -2.74
CA PRO A 137 -8.08 11.08 -2.72
C PRO A 137 -6.60 10.69 -2.57
N TRP A 138 -5.71 11.28 -3.36
CA TRP A 138 -4.28 11.07 -3.25
C TRP A 138 -3.65 11.96 -2.16
N PRO A 139 -2.75 11.44 -1.32
CA PRO A 139 -2.04 12.22 -0.34
C PRO A 139 -1.13 13.23 -1.03
N VAL A 140 -1.17 14.48 -0.59
CA VAL A 140 -0.25 15.52 -1.03
C VAL A 140 0.36 16.25 0.15
N ALA A 141 1.59 16.71 -0.03
CA ALA A 141 2.30 17.51 0.97
C ALA A 141 2.71 18.85 0.38
N ARG A 142 2.69 19.90 1.20
CA ARG A 142 3.22 21.20 0.82
C ARG A 142 4.74 21.17 0.89
N GLU A 143 5.41 21.48 -0.22
CA GLU A 143 6.87 21.51 -0.30
C GLU A 143 7.40 22.92 -0.63
N LYS A 144 8.60 23.23 -0.14
CA LYS A 144 9.29 24.51 -0.37
C LYS A 144 10.35 24.34 -1.45
N GLY A 145 10.63 25.42 -2.19
CA GLY A 145 11.69 25.46 -3.21
C GLY A 145 11.20 25.08 -4.61
N PRO A 146 12.11 24.96 -5.58
CA PRO A 146 11.75 24.50 -6.91
C PRO A 146 11.35 23.03 -6.83
N VAL A 147 10.09 22.75 -7.18
CA VAL A 147 9.57 21.40 -7.33
C VAL A 147 9.40 21.12 -8.81
N SER A 148 9.94 19.99 -9.27
CA SER A 148 9.86 19.57 -10.67
C SER A 148 9.35 18.15 -10.76
N ILE A 149 8.48 17.91 -11.73
CA ILE A 149 8.01 16.56 -12.07
C ILE A 149 9.22 15.70 -12.44
N ALA A 150 9.28 14.48 -11.92
CA ALA A 150 10.34 13.53 -12.26
C ALA A 150 10.30 13.18 -13.75
N GLY A 151 11.47 12.93 -14.35
CA GLY A 151 11.61 12.60 -15.77
C GLY A 151 12.13 11.18 -16.04
N ASP A 152 12.52 10.45 -15.00
CA ASP A 152 13.18 9.15 -15.03
C ASP A 152 12.21 7.97 -14.80
N TRP A 153 10.98 8.09 -15.29
CA TRP A 153 9.97 7.04 -15.13
C TRP A 153 10.30 5.81 -15.97
N ASP A 154 10.29 4.63 -15.33
CA ASP A 154 10.18 3.35 -16.01
C ASP A 154 8.72 3.13 -16.43
N SER A 155 8.45 3.14 -17.74
CA SER A 155 7.11 3.00 -18.30
C SER A 155 6.51 1.59 -18.13
N THR A 156 7.33 0.60 -17.77
CA THR A 156 6.91 -0.79 -17.55
C THR A 156 6.52 -1.07 -16.09
N ARG A 157 6.86 -0.16 -15.17
CA ARG A 157 6.60 -0.30 -13.73
C ARG A 157 5.22 0.26 -13.34
N ASN A 158 4.61 -0.39 -12.36
CA ASN A 158 3.48 0.15 -11.61
C ASN A 158 4.00 0.97 -10.41
N TYR A 159 3.49 2.18 -10.23
CA TYR A 159 3.84 3.08 -9.14
C TYR A 159 2.63 3.30 -8.24
N PHE A 160 2.73 2.83 -7.00
CA PHE A 160 1.64 2.92 -6.03
C PHE A 160 1.73 4.23 -5.25
N VAL A 161 0.57 4.75 -4.86
CA VAL A 161 0.44 6.01 -4.12
C VAL A 161 1.09 5.93 -2.72
N ASP A 162 1.18 4.74 -2.16
CA ASP A 162 1.77 4.45 -0.85
C ASP A 162 3.23 3.95 -0.93
N ASP A 163 3.81 3.87 -2.14
CA ASP A 163 5.19 3.43 -2.32
C ASP A 163 6.17 4.46 -1.75
N THR A 164 7.23 3.99 -1.11
CA THR A 164 8.29 4.83 -0.54
C THR A 164 9.65 4.61 -1.24
N ASP A 165 9.74 3.68 -2.21
CA ASP A 165 10.98 3.15 -2.81
C ASP A 165 11.98 2.54 -1.79
N ILE A 166 11.67 2.54 -0.49
CA ILE A 166 12.54 2.06 0.58
C ILE A 166 11.79 1.00 1.38
N SER A 167 12.31 -0.22 1.36
CA SER A 167 11.74 -1.33 2.12
C SER A 167 11.86 -1.12 3.62
N ASN A 168 10.92 -1.70 4.36
CA ASN A 168 10.83 -1.64 5.81
C ASN A 168 12.01 -2.42 6.46
N PRO A 169 12.88 -1.75 7.24
CA PRO A 169 14.04 -2.41 7.83
C PRO A 169 13.68 -3.45 8.89
N GLU A 170 12.53 -3.34 9.54
CA GLU A 170 12.06 -4.35 10.50
C GLU A 170 11.57 -5.61 9.77
N MET A 171 10.88 -5.46 8.63
CA MET A 171 10.48 -6.59 7.80
C MET A 171 11.71 -7.34 7.25
N GLN A 172 12.73 -6.61 6.81
CA GLN A 172 14.04 -7.19 6.46
C GLN A 172 14.60 -8.01 7.62
N ARG A 173 14.68 -7.43 8.83
CA ARG A 173 15.25 -8.09 10.01
C ARG A 173 14.50 -9.38 10.37
N ILE A 174 13.16 -9.36 10.28
CA ILE A 174 12.31 -10.53 10.52
C ILE A 174 12.64 -11.63 9.50
N PHE A 175 12.68 -11.27 8.22
CA PHE A 175 12.98 -12.21 7.13
C PHE A 175 14.39 -12.80 7.25
N ASP A 176 15.41 -11.98 7.52
CA ASP A 176 16.78 -12.47 7.66
C ASP A 176 16.91 -13.47 8.81
N ALA A 177 16.23 -13.21 9.93
CA ALA A 177 16.20 -14.12 11.06
C ALA A 177 15.46 -15.43 10.72
N ASP A 178 14.35 -15.34 9.98
CA ASP A 178 13.57 -16.48 9.50
C ASP A 178 14.41 -17.40 8.59
N GLN A 179 15.12 -16.82 7.62
CA GLN A 179 15.96 -17.57 6.69
C GLN A 179 17.22 -18.13 7.37
N LYS A 180 17.80 -17.39 8.31
CA LYS A 180 19.00 -17.82 9.06
C LYS A 180 18.76 -19.12 9.84
N ASP A 181 17.59 -19.28 10.45
CA ASP A 181 17.25 -20.49 11.23
C ASP A 181 17.25 -21.77 10.38
N ARG A 182 17.15 -21.62 9.05
CA ARG A 182 17.10 -22.71 8.07
C ARG A 182 18.44 -22.98 7.37
N GLN A 183 19.48 -22.18 7.66
CA GLN A 183 20.84 -22.35 7.10
C GLN A 183 21.63 -23.59 7.58
N PRO A 184 21.45 -24.13 8.81
CA PRO A 184 22.24 -25.27 9.29
C PRO A 184 22.15 -26.55 8.44
N GLY A 185 21.17 -26.64 7.53
CA GLY A 185 20.96 -27.78 6.63
C GLY A 185 19.99 -28.82 7.20
N VAL A 186 19.41 -29.62 6.31
CA VAL A 186 18.44 -30.68 6.65
C VAL A 186 19.05 -31.64 7.67
N GLY A 187 18.30 -31.95 8.74
CA GLY A 187 18.75 -32.84 9.82
C GLY A 187 19.53 -32.19 10.98
N LYS A 188 19.90 -30.90 10.85
CA LYS A 188 20.59 -30.13 11.93
C LYS A 188 19.75 -28.99 12.51
N ILE A 189 18.49 -28.88 12.05
CA ILE A 189 17.55 -27.84 12.46
C ILE A 189 16.79 -28.30 13.71
N ASP A 190 16.80 -27.49 14.75
CA ASP A 190 15.92 -27.67 15.92
C ASP A 190 14.53 -27.10 15.61
N TRP A 191 13.66 -27.94 15.07
CA TRP A 191 12.31 -27.54 14.68
C TRP A 191 11.46 -27.01 15.83
N GLY A 192 11.65 -27.49 17.07
CA GLY A 192 10.93 -26.98 18.23
C GLY A 192 11.32 -25.54 18.59
N VAL A 193 12.53 -25.10 18.22
CA VAL A 193 12.95 -23.70 18.33
C VAL A 193 12.46 -22.89 17.13
N VAL A 194 12.63 -23.42 15.91
CA VAL A 194 12.24 -22.73 14.67
C VAL A 194 10.73 -22.46 14.61
N GLU A 195 9.89 -23.45 14.89
CA GLU A 195 8.43 -23.30 14.83
C GLU A 195 7.92 -22.21 15.80
N ARG A 196 8.48 -22.15 17.02
CA ARG A 196 8.15 -21.09 17.98
C ARG A 196 8.61 -19.72 17.50
N ALA A 197 9.79 -19.63 16.90
CA ALA A 197 10.31 -18.39 16.34
C ALA A 197 9.45 -17.94 15.13
N ASP A 198 9.04 -18.86 14.26
CA ASP A 198 8.18 -18.57 13.11
C ASP A 198 6.83 -18.01 13.55
N ALA A 199 6.20 -18.61 14.58
CA ALA A 199 4.93 -18.10 15.12
C ALA A 199 5.06 -16.66 15.64
N ALA A 200 6.15 -16.35 16.36
CA ALA A 200 6.42 -15.00 16.84
C ALA A 200 6.68 -14.01 15.69
N ARG A 201 7.41 -14.43 14.65
CA ARG A 201 7.66 -13.61 13.45
C ARG A 201 6.38 -13.35 12.66
N ARG A 202 5.49 -14.34 12.52
CA ARG A 202 4.17 -14.14 11.89
C ARG A 202 3.39 -13.05 12.62
N GLU A 203 3.38 -13.07 13.95
CA GLU A 203 2.70 -12.03 14.74
C GLU A 203 3.32 -10.64 14.55
N GLN A 204 4.65 -10.53 14.57
CA GLN A 204 5.33 -9.25 14.28
C GLN A 204 5.00 -8.73 12.87
N THR A 205 4.99 -9.62 11.87
CA THR A 205 4.61 -9.26 10.50
C THR A 205 3.16 -8.82 10.40
N ARG A 206 2.21 -9.46 11.13
CA ARG A 206 0.80 -9.00 11.20
C ARG A 206 0.70 -7.58 11.76
N GLN A 207 1.52 -7.24 12.76
CA GLN A 207 1.55 -5.89 13.32
C GLN A 207 2.04 -4.86 12.28
N LEU A 208 3.08 -5.19 11.50
CA LEU A 208 3.55 -4.33 10.40
C LEU A 208 2.47 -4.14 9.33
N LEU A 209 1.79 -5.22 8.93
CA LEU A 209 0.70 -5.18 7.95
C LEU A 209 -0.48 -4.32 8.44
N SER A 210 -0.98 -4.58 9.65
CA SER A 210 -2.11 -3.85 10.22
C SER A 210 -1.82 -2.37 10.45
N ALA A 211 -0.57 -2.01 10.74
CA ALA A 211 -0.12 -0.64 10.87
C ALA A 211 0.19 0.04 9.52
N GLY A 212 0.00 -0.65 8.40
CA GLY A 212 0.26 -0.13 7.05
C GLY A 212 1.73 0.25 6.84
N LYS A 213 2.67 -0.57 7.34
CA LYS A 213 4.12 -0.28 7.32
C LYS A 213 4.90 -0.96 6.20
N LEU A 214 4.25 -1.80 5.40
CA LEU A 214 4.83 -2.49 4.25
C LEU A 214 4.37 -1.81 2.97
N HIS A 215 5.31 -1.43 2.11
CA HIS A 215 5.04 -0.55 0.96
C HIS A 215 5.71 -1.04 -0.33
N THR A 216 6.87 -1.68 -0.26
CA THR A 216 7.60 -2.10 -1.45
C THR A 216 7.28 -3.54 -1.82
N GLY A 217 7.50 -3.94 -3.08
CA GLY A 217 7.34 -5.34 -3.47
C GLY A 217 8.23 -6.28 -2.65
N GLU A 218 9.42 -5.83 -2.23
CA GLU A 218 10.34 -6.57 -1.37
C GLU A 218 9.79 -6.77 0.06
N ASP A 219 9.08 -5.78 0.62
CA ASP A 219 8.39 -5.93 1.91
C ASP A 219 7.37 -7.07 1.87
N PHE A 220 6.55 -7.10 0.81
CA PHE A 220 5.51 -8.09 0.64
C PHE A 220 6.06 -9.48 0.30
N GLU A 221 7.16 -9.56 -0.47
CA GLU A 221 7.86 -10.83 -0.72
C GLU A 221 8.40 -11.42 0.58
N ARG A 222 9.10 -10.61 1.39
CA ARG A 222 9.61 -11.02 2.70
C ARG A 222 8.50 -11.50 3.63
N ALA A 223 7.40 -10.76 3.68
CA ALA A 223 6.23 -11.16 4.46
C ALA A 223 5.65 -12.50 3.97
N ALA A 224 5.55 -12.71 2.65
CA ALA A 224 5.11 -13.98 2.07
C ALA A 224 6.00 -15.16 2.51
N PHE A 225 7.32 -14.97 2.53
CA PHE A 225 8.25 -15.99 3.02
C PHE A 225 8.02 -16.35 4.50
N VAL A 226 7.73 -15.37 5.35
CA VAL A 226 7.42 -15.61 6.76
C VAL A 226 6.09 -16.37 6.93
N PHE A 227 5.06 -16.03 6.15
CA PHE A 227 3.76 -16.70 6.25
C PHE A 227 3.71 -18.08 5.59
N GLN A 228 4.52 -18.39 4.57
CA GLN A 228 4.57 -19.75 4.02
C GLN A 228 5.10 -20.79 5.03
N HIS A 229 5.70 -20.34 6.13
CA HIS A 229 6.14 -21.14 7.27
C HIS A 229 5.07 -21.22 8.37
N GLY A 230 3.83 -20.83 8.06
CA GLY A 230 2.66 -21.10 8.87
C GLY A 230 2.25 -22.57 8.85
N ASP A 231 1.20 -22.85 9.61
CA ASP A 231 0.69 -24.19 9.90
C ASP A 231 -0.79 -24.35 9.54
N THR A 232 -1.43 -23.28 9.06
CA THR A 232 -2.85 -23.25 8.73
C THR A 232 -3.09 -22.91 7.25
N PRO A 233 -4.22 -23.35 6.66
CA PRO A 233 -4.63 -22.91 5.32
C PRO A 233 -4.67 -21.38 5.16
N ASP A 234 -5.10 -20.66 6.20
CA ASP A 234 -5.18 -19.20 6.22
C ASP A 234 -3.80 -18.54 6.16
N ASP A 235 -2.78 -19.10 6.80
CA ASP A 235 -1.41 -18.60 6.69
C ASP A 235 -0.88 -18.73 5.25
N TYR A 236 -1.17 -19.86 4.58
CA TYR A 236 -0.76 -20.07 3.19
C TYR A 236 -1.51 -19.14 2.21
N LEU A 237 -2.81 -18.90 2.42
CA LEU A 237 -3.58 -17.94 1.63
C LEU A 237 -3.08 -16.51 1.83
N LEU A 238 -2.75 -16.13 3.06
CA LEU A 238 -2.15 -14.82 3.33
C LEU A 238 -0.78 -14.71 2.66
N ALA A 239 0.07 -15.74 2.76
CA ALA A 239 1.36 -15.78 2.08
C ALA A 239 1.21 -15.61 0.56
N HIS A 240 0.25 -16.31 -0.05
CA HIS A 240 -0.07 -16.19 -1.47
C HIS A 240 -0.53 -14.79 -1.85
N THR A 241 -1.44 -14.21 -1.07
CA THR A 241 -1.92 -12.84 -1.28
C THR A 241 -0.77 -11.83 -1.21
N LEU A 242 0.14 -11.97 -0.24
CA LEU A 242 1.32 -11.11 -0.11
C LEU A 242 2.27 -11.26 -1.30
N ALA A 243 2.50 -12.48 -1.77
CA ALA A 243 3.32 -12.73 -2.96
C ALA A 243 2.71 -12.12 -4.22
N MET A 244 1.38 -12.21 -4.40
CA MET A 244 0.69 -11.52 -5.49
C MET A 244 0.87 -10.00 -5.43
N VAL A 245 0.77 -9.39 -4.24
CA VAL A 245 1.01 -7.95 -4.05
C VAL A 245 2.47 -7.60 -4.38
N ALA A 246 3.43 -8.43 -3.99
CA ALA A 246 4.84 -8.25 -4.32
C ALA A 246 5.06 -8.21 -5.85
N VAL A 247 4.50 -9.19 -6.57
CA VAL A 247 4.54 -9.25 -8.04
C VAL A 247 3.87 -8.03 -8.67
N ALA A 248 2.70 -7.61 -8.18
CA ALA A 248 1.99 -6.43 -8.68
C ALA A 248 2.80 -5.12 -8.50
N ARG A 249 3.64 -5.08 -7.47
CA ARG A 249 4.61 -3.99 -7.18
C ARG A 249 5.95 -4.15 -7.90
N GLY A 250 6.07 -5.10 -8.82
CA GLY A 250 7.26 -5.28 -9.67
C GLY A 250 8.35 -6.18 -9.09
N GLN A 251 8.12 -6.85 -7.96
CA GLN A 251 9.10 -7.77 -7.38
C GLN A 251 9.10 -9.11 -8.12
N GLY A 252 9.85 -9.18 -9.22
CA GLY A 252 9.91 -10.39 -10.06
C GLY A 252 10.40 -11.65 -9.34
N GLY A 253 11.23 -11.50 -8.29
CA GLY A 253 11.66 -12.61 -7.43
C GLY A 253 10.50 -13.33 -6.72
N ALA A 254 9.37 -12.63 -6.53
CA ALA A 254 8.23 -13.15 -5.81
C ALA A 254 7.39 -14.17 -6.61
N LEU A 255 7.64 -14.34 -7.91
CA LEU A 255 6.89 -15.28 -8.77
C LEU A 255 6.94 -16.72 -8.27
N TRP A 256 8.12 -17.18 -7.81
CA TRP A 256 8.25 -18.54 -7.31
C TRP A 256 7.49 -18.75 -5.99
N ILE A 257 7.58 -17.79 -5.05
CA ILE A 257 6.90 -17.89 -3.75
C ILE A 257 5.38 -17.78 -3.90
N GLU A 258 4.89 -17.03 -4.90
CA GLU A 258 3.47 -16.99 -5.27
C GLU A 258 2.94 -18.37 -5.66
N ALA A 259 3.65 -19.08 -6.55
CA ALA A 259 3.31 -20.45 -6.93
C ALA A 259 3.43 -21.42 -5.74
N ALA A 260 4.49 -21.28 -4.94
CA ALA A 260 4.79 -22.19 -3.84
C ALA A 260 3.81 -22.08 -2.66
N THR A 261 3.24 -20.90 -2.44
CA THR A 261 2.23 -20.67 -1.41
C THR A 261 0.86 -21.20 -1.82
N LEU A 262 0.49 -21.12 -3.11
CA LEU A 262 -0.75 -21.73 -3.59
C LEU A 262 -0.72 -23.26 -3.49
N ASP A 263 0.39 -23.90 -3.89
CA ASP A 263 0.51 -25.36 -3.73
C ASP A 263 0.46 -25.79 -2.25
N ARG A 264 1.06 -25.02 -1.33
CA ARG A 264 0.92 -25.27 0.12
C ARG A 264 -0.52 -25.18 0.59
N TYR A 265 -1.24 -24.15 0.15
CA TYR A 265 -2.66 -24.02 0.45
C TYR A 265 -3.45 -25.24 -0.07
N LEU A 266 -3.29 -25.60 -1.35
CA LEU A 266 -3.99 -26.74 -1.95
C LEU A 266 -3.72 -28.04 -1.17
N ASN A 267 -2.46 -28.32 -0.86
CA ASN A 267 -2.09 -29.49 -0.08
C ASN A 267 -2.68 -29.46 1.34
N SER A 268 -2.72 -28.29 1.98
CA SER A 268 -3.29 -28.13 3.34
C SER A 268 -4.79 -28.42 3.40
N VAL A 269 -5.50 -28.26 2.27
CA VAL A 269 -6.93 -28.58 2.13
C VAL A 269 -7.16 -29.88 1.35
N HIS A 270 -6.14 -30.74 1.27
CA HIS A 270 -6.18 -32.05 0.62
C HIS A 270 -6.52 -32.04 -0.88
N GLN A 271 -6.20 -30.96 -1.58
CA GLN A 271 -6.28 -30.85 -3.03
C GLN A 271 -4.92 -31.12 -3.69
N PRO A 272 -4.89 -31.62 -4.94
CA PRO A 272 -3.64 -31.75 -5.67
C PRO A 272 -2.96 -30.40 -5.89
N GLN A 273 -1.64 -30.34 -5.69
CA GLN A 273 -0.85 -29.19 -6.12
C GLN A 273 -0.87 -29.06 -7.65
N ILE A 274 -0.55 -27.86 -8.17
CA ILE A 274 -0.63 -27.57 -9.62
C ILE A 274 0.70 -27.05 -10.19
N TYR A 275 1.59 -26.53 -9.34
CA TYR A 275 2.94 -26.11 -9.76
C TYR A 275 4.03 -27.12 -9.40
N GLY A 276 3.77 -28.06 -8.50
CA GLY A 276 4.75 -29.09 -8.13
C GLY A 276 5.86 -28.56 -7.21
N THR A 277 5.60 -27.49 -6.47
CA THR A 277 6.62 -26.85 -5.62
C THR A 277 6.82 -27.57 -4.28
N GLN A 278 5.87 -28.42 -3.86
CA GLN A 278 5.94 -29.14 -2.59
C GLN A 278 6.48 -30.56 -2.80
N PHE A 279 7.59 -30.85 -2.11
CA PHE A 279 8.19 -32.17 -2.05
C PHE A 279 7.95 -32.77 -0.66
N TYR A 280 7.61 -34.06 -0.64
CA TYR A 280 7.38 -34.83 0.56
C TYR A 280 8.47 -35.87 0.72
N PHE A 281 9.08 -35.85 1.89
CA PHE A 281 10.14 -36.76 2.31
C PHE A 281 9.57 -37.65 3.39
N LYS A 282 9.60 -38.97 3.16
CA LYS A 282 9.14 -39.96 4.12
C LYS A 282 10.24 -40.99 4.33
N PRO A 283 10.53 -41.38 5.59
CA PRO A 283 11.58 -42.36 5.84
C PRO A 283 11.35 -43.64 5.04
N LYS A 284 12.36 -44.07 4.27
CA LYS A 284 12.36 -45.30 3.47
C LYS A 284 11.32 -45.32 2.32
N GLU A 285 10.74 -44.19 1.97
CA GLU A 285 9.89 -44.03 0.78
C GLU A 285 10.57 -43.04 -0.18
N PRO A 286 10.45 -43.22 -1.51
CA PRO A 286 10.94 -42.23 -2.46
C PRO A 286 10.27 -40.87 -2.24
N THR A 287 11.04 -39.81 -2.44
CA THR A 287 10.56 -38.43 -2.47
C THR A 287 9.44 -38.31 -3.49
N THR A 288 8.33 -37.72 -3.06
CA THR A 288 7.13 -37.57 -3.89
C THR A 288 6.64 -36.13 -3.89
N GLN A 289 5.92 -35.77 -4.94
CA GLN A 289 5.16 -34.51 -5.03
C GLN A 289 3.65 -34.80 -5.06
N GLU A 290 3.22 -36.05 -4.87
CA GLU A 290 1.79 -36.39 -4.94
C GLU A 290 1.00 -35.90 -3.72
N PRO A 291 -0.28 -35.52 -3.89
CA PRO A 291 -1.03 -35.48 -5.15
C PRO A 291 -0.66 -34.26 -6.04
N TYR A 292 -0.39 -34.49 -7.33
CA TYR A 292 0.01 -33.43 -8.28
C TYR A 292 -0.71 -33.53 -9.64
N ASN A 293 -1.57 -32.55 -9.94
CA ASN A 293 -2.17 -32.36 -11.25
C ASN A 293 -1.20 -31.70 -12.26
N ARG A 294 -0.34 -32.53 -12.88
CA ARG A 294 0.67 -32.10 -13.87
C ARG A 294 0.10 -31.56 -15.18
N ALA A 295 -1.16 -31.86 -15.50
CA ALA A 295 -1.78 -31.47 -16.77
C ALA A 295 -2.31 -30.04 -16.76
N MET A 296 -2.49 -29.43 -15.59
CA MET A 296 -3.17 -28.13 -15.46
C MET A 296 -2.33 -26.96 -15.95
N ILE A 297 -1.04 -26.92 -15.61
CA ILE A 297 -0.15 -25.80 -15.92
C ILE A 297 0.96 -26.27 -16.90
N PRO A 298 0.87 -25.96 -18.20
CA PRO A 298 1.89 -26.34 -19.17
C PRO A 298 3.20 -25.56 -18.97
N ASP A 299 4.32 -26.14 -19.39
CA ASP A 299 5.68 -25.58 -19.23
C ASP A 299 5.83 -24.13 -19.76
N ALA A 300 5.05 -23.74 -20.78
CA ALA A 300 5.02 -22.37 -21.27
C ALA A 300 4.54 -21.37 -20.21
N LEU A 301 3.50 -21.72 -19.42
CA LEU A 301 3.05 -20.89 -18.30
C LEU A 301 4.02 -20.97 -17.12
N ARG A 302 4.54 -22.17 -16.82
CA ARG A 302 5.50 -22.38 -15.71
C ARG A 302 6.72 -21.46 -15.83
N ARG A 303 7.26 -21.30 -17.04
CA ARG A 303 8.38 -20.39 -17.33
C ARG A 303 8.06 -18.93 -16.99
N ASN A 304 6.85 -18.45 -17.28
CA ASN A 304 6.44 -17.09 -16.97
C ASN A 304 6.24 -16.87 -15.45
N LEU A 305 5.99 -17.95 -14.71
CA LEU A 305 5.79 -17.95 -13.26
C LEU A 305 7.08 -18.28 -12.48
N GLY A 306 8.23 -18.39 -13.15
CA GLY A 306 9.49 -18.75 -12.49
C GLY A 306 9.51 -20.18 -11.92
N VAL A 307 8.60 -21.06 -12.36
CA VAL A 307 8.52 -22.46 -11.93
C VAL A 307 9.29 -23.36 -12.91
N PRO A 308 10.15 -24.29 -12.44
CA PRO A 308 10.87 -25.22 -13.33
C PRO A 308 9.92 -26.08 -14.18
N SER A 309 10.37 -26.55 -15.35
CA SER A 309 9.57 -27.47 -16.18
C SER A 309 9.29 -28.79 -15.45
N LEU A 310 8.30 -29.55 -15.92
CA LEU A 310 8.00 -30.88 -15.36
C LEU A 310 9.22 -31.81 -15.41
N ALA A 311 9.98 -31.79 -16.51
CA ALA A 311 11.20 -32.58 -16.64
C ALA A 311 12.28 -32.16 -15.62
N ALA A 312 12.49 -30.86 -15.43
CA ALA A 312 13.46 -30.35 -14.46
C ALA A 312 13.06 -30.65 -13.00
N GLN A 313 11.76 -30.61 -12.67
CA GLN A 313 11.28 -31.03 -11.35
C GLN A 313 11.48 -32.52 -11.11
N GLU A 314 11.29 -33.36 -12.12
CA GLU A 314 11.54 -34.80 -11.99
C GLU A 314 13.04 -35.10 -11.77
N GLU A 315 13.94 -34.35 -12.41
CA GLU A 315 15.38 -34.41 -12.13
C GLU A 315 15.70 -33.97 -10.69
N GLN A 316 15.06 -32.89 -10.21
CA GLN A 316 15.20 -32.41 -8.83
C GLN A 316 14.70 -33.46 -7.82
N ARG A 317 13.56 -34.10 -8.08
CA ARG A 317 13.00 -35.18 -7.26
C ARG A 317 13.97 -36.35 -7.14
N LYS A 318 14.55 -36.80 -8.26
CA LYS A 318 15.55 -37.88 -8.28
C LYS A 318 16.81 -37.51 -7.51
N LYS A 319 17.23 -36.24 -7.57
CA LYS A 319 18.39 -35.75 -6.82
C LYS A 319 18.14 -35.88 -5.31
N TYR A 320 16.95 -35.52 -4.83
CA TYR A 320 16.59 -35.70 -3.42
C TYR A 320 16.66 -37.16 -2.97
N ASP A 321 16.16 -38.10 -3.76
CA ASP A 321 16.29 -39.55 -3.46
C ASP A 321 17.76 -40.00 -3.34
N SER A 322 18.64 -39.44 -4.19
CA SER A 322 20.06 -39.77 -4.18
C SER A 322 20.85 -39.15 -3.02
N GLU A 323 20.38 -38.04 -2.47
CA GLU A 323 20.98 -37.36 -1.32
C GLU A 323 20.53 -38.00 0.00
N ASP A 324 19.27 -38.42 0.11
CA ASP A 324 18.75 -39.16 1.28
C ASP A 324 19.41 -40.53 1.43
N SER A 325 19.73 -41.19 0.31
CA SER A 325 20.42 -42.49 0.30
C SER A 325 21.88 -42.45 0.80
N GLN A 326 22.45 -41.26 1.03
CA GLN A 326 23.83 -41.06 1.50
C GLN A 326 23.91 -40.77 3.01
N HIS A 327 22.77 -40.73 3.73
CA HIS A 327 22.67 -40.45 5.16
C HIS A 327 21.91 -41.57 5.90
#